data_AF-A0A7I4Y2J1-F1
#
_entry.id   AF-A0A7I4Y2J1-F1
#
_cell.length_a   1.000
_cell.length_b   1.000
_cell.length_c   1.000
_cell.angle_alpha   90.00
_cell.angle_beta   90.00
_cell.angle_gamma   90.00
#
_symmetry.space_group_name_H-M   'P 1'
#
loop_
_entity.id
_entity.type
_entity.pdbx_description
1 polymer ?
#
loop_
_entity_poly.entity_id
_entity_poly.type
_entity_poly.pdbx_seq_one_letter_code
_entity_poly.pdbx_strand_id
1 'polypeptide(L)'
;MVSNTLTGSSLELKFDLLQLKRIDDLIAMKLSFKRAFKAYEEAFQARTAEIKKNQRKRTSRNRKKTLFDLDYDYEEPEKHDDSVNTPSYVSDDDKKKLELETRLTEIREFLMENQGVPERKISEDNPLRPQERYSVRSFCLKGRHHSDSCPTYVSVKSRMKRACCKLCMDSRRNTEHCRNEIRQCMYCRSEKHNKALCTLPEEIQEAYKKVEEIEHELDNLTTTTCTT
;
A
#
# COMPACT_ATOMS: atom_id res chain seq x y z
N MET A 1 18.46 -67.30 -33.36
CA MET A 1 17.35 -66.56 -32.73
C MET A 1 17.95 -65.41 -31.93
N VAL A 2 18.11 -64.24 -32.55
CA VAL A 2 18.51 -63.01 -31.86
C VAL A 2 17.57 -61.93 -32.39
N SER A 3 16.66 -61.50 -31.54
CA SER A 3 15.78 -60.37 -31.81
C SER A 3 15.53 -59.73 -30.46
N ASN A 4 16.21 -58.61 -30.20
CA ASN A 4 15.84 -57.74 -29.11
C ASN A 4 15.84 -56.29 -29.57
N THR A 5 14.73 -55.68 -29.25
CA THR A 5 14.12 -54.45 -29.72
C THR A 5 14.70 -53.23 -29.02
N LEU A 6 15.22 -52.27 -29.79
CA LEU A 6 15.66 -50.94 -29.33
C LEU A 6 14.74 -49.87 -29.92
N THR A 7 13.64 -49.51 -29.25
CA THR A 7 12.76 -48.40 -29.68
C THR A 7 12.10 -47.64 -28.52
N GLY A 8 12.82 -47.45 -27.40
CA GLY A 8 12.26 -46.80 -26.19
C GLY A 8 12.83 -45.42 -25.82
N SER A 9 14.00 -45.02 -26.29
CA SER A 9 14.77 -43.91 -25.70
C SER A 9 14.57 -42.52 -26.33
N SER A 10 13.79 -42.39 -27.42
CA SER A 10 13.72 -41.12 -28.17
C SER A 10 12.59 -40.17 -27.74
N LEU A 11 11.60 -40.62 -26.98
CA LEU A 11 10.43 -39.80 -26.61
C LEU A 11 10.59 -39.07 -25.28
N GLU A 12 11.30 -39.66 -24.30
CA GLU A 12 11.55 -39.00 -23.00
C GLU A 12 12.43 -37.75 -23.14
N LEU A 13 13.45 -37.79 -24.01
CA LEU A 13 14.32 -36.63 -24.27
C LEU A 13 13.59 -35.42 -24.88
N LYS A 14 12.46 -35.63 -25.57
CA LYS A 14 11.68 -34.53 -26.15
C LYS A 14 10.84 -33.80 -25.11
N PHE A 15 10.42 -34.48 -24.05
CA PHE A 15 9.62 -33.87 -22.99
C PHE A 15 10.47 -32.93 -22.12
N ASP A 16 11.70 -33.32 -21.82
CA ASP A 16 12.64 -32.50 -21.03
C ASP A 16 13.06 -31.21 -21.76
N LEU A 17 13.27 -31.28 -23.08
CA LEU A 17 13.60 -30.10 -23.90
C LEU A 17 12.45 -29.07 -23.95
N LEU A 18 11.19 -29.51 -23.86
CA LEU A 18 10.03 -28.62 -23.83
C LEU A 18 9.88 -27.91 -22.47
N GLN A 19 10.21 -28.58 -21.37
CA GLN A 19 10.19 -27.96 -20.03
C GLN A 19 11.30 -26.93 -19.88
N LEU A 20 12.50 -27.20 -20.41
CA LEU A 20 13.62 -26.25 -20.38
C LEU A 20 13.32 -24.95 -21.13
N LYS A 21 12.70 -25.03 -22.32
CA LYS A 21 12.29 -23.83 -23.08
C LYS A 21 11.33 -22.92 -22.30
N ARG A 22 10.38 -23.50 -21.54
CA ARG A 22 9.45 -22.71 -20.71
C ARG A 22 10.16 -21.97 -19.58
N ILE A 23 11.24 -22.56 -19.03
CA ILE A 23 12.04 -21.92 -17.98
C ILE A 23 12.83 -20.74 -18.56
N ASP A 24 13.45 -20.91 -19.73
CA ASP A 24 14.19 -19.85 -20.42
C ASP A 24 13.29 -18.67 -20.78
N ASP A 25 12.06 -18.94 -21.28
CA ASP A 25 11.07 -17.91 -21.58
C ASP A 25 10.63 -17.14 -20.31
N LEU A 26 10.43 -17.85 -19.19
CA LEU A 26 10.09 -17.24 -17.91
C LEU A 26 11.23 -16.36 -17.37
N ILE A 27 12.48 -16.81 -17.52
CA ILE A 27 13.67 -16.03 -17.14
C ILE A 27 13.79 -14.78 -18.02
N ALA A 28 13.62 -14.91 -19.34
CA ALA A 28 13.65 -13.79 -20.27
C ALA A 28 12.57 -12.75 -19.95
N MET A 29 11.35 -13.20 -19.63
CA MET A 29 10.25 -12.32 -19.21
C MET A 29 10.55 -11.59 -17.89
N LYS A 30 11.15 -12.28 -16.90
CA LYS A 30 11.56 -11.62 -15.64
C LYS A 30 12.66 -10.58 -15.87
N LEU A 31 13.61 -10.87 -16.76
CA LEU A 31 14.69 -9.94 -17.11
C LEU A 31 14.16 -8.72 -17.88
N SER A 32 13.22 -8.90 -18.80
CA SER A 32 12.60 -7.78 -19.52
C SER A 32 11.81 -6.88 -18.57
N PHE A 33 11.05 -7.46 -17.65
CA PHE A 33 10.32 -6.71 -16.62
C PHE A 33 11.27 -5.92 -15.70
N LYS A 34 12.38 -6.53 -15.27
CA LYS A 34 13.40 -5.85 -14.45
C LYS A 34 14.04 -4.66 -15.18
N ARG A 35 14.28 -4.78 -16.49
CA ARG A 35 14.80 -3.69 -17.33
C ARG A 35 13.77 -2.57 -17.49
N ALA A 36 12.51 -2.92 -17.76
CA ALA A 36 11.41 -1.95 -17.88
C ALA A 36 11.20 -1.16 -16.58
N PHE A 37 11.24 -1.85 -15.44
CA PHE A 37 11.11 -1.22 -14.12
C PHE A 37 12.27 -0.23 -13.84
N LYS A 38 13.52 -0.62 -14.14
CA LYS A 38 14.68 0.26 -13.98
C LYS A 38 14.59 1.51 -14.87
N ALA A 39 14.16 1.35 -16.12
CA ALA A 39 13.96 2.47 -17.04
C ALA A 39 12.85 3.43 -16.56
N TYR A 40 11.76 2.88 -16.00
CA TYR A 40 10.68 3.67 -15.41
C TYR A 40 11.18 4.48 -14.20
N GLU A 41 11.95 3.86 -13.31
CA GLU A 41 12.52 4.52 -12.14
C GLU A 41 13.48 5.67 -12.52
N GLU A 42 14.34 5.45 -13.51
CA GLU A 42 15.25 6.48 -14.05
C GLU A 42 14.46 7.65 -14.68
N ALA A 43 13.40 7.36 -15.44
CA ALA A 43 12.54 8.39 -16.01
C ALA A 43 11.79 9.20 -14.94
N PHE A 44 11.33 8.52 -13.88
CA PHE A 44 10.68 9.17 -12.74
C PHE A 44 11.64 10.10 -12.00
N GLN A 45 12.86 9.65 -11.72
CA GLN A 45 13.90 10.48 -11.10
C GLN A 45 14.27 11.69 -11.97
N ALA A 46 14.36 11.52 -13.30
CA ALA A 46 14.63 12.62 -14.22
C ALA A 46 13.52 13.70 -14.19
N ARG A 47 12.24 13.30 -14.22
CA ARG A 47 11.11 14.23 -14.14
C ARG A 47 11.09 15.01 -12.83
N THR A 48 11.31 14.34 -11.69
CA THR A 48 11.34 15.01 -10.39
C THR A 48 12.50 16.00 -10.26
N ALA A 49 13.67 15.70 -10.85
CA ALA A 49 14.80 16.61 -10.92
C ALA A 49 14.49 17.86 -11.77
N GLU A 50 13.79 17.69 -12.90
CA GLU A 50 13.36 18.80 -13.76
C GLU A 50 12.36 19.73 -13.07
N ILE A 51 11.37 19.17 -12.36
CA ILE A 51 10.41 19.95 -11.56
C ILE A 51 11.15 20.79 -10.51
N LYS A 52 12.11 20.20 -9.79
CA LYS A 52 12.95 20.92 -8.81
C LYS A 52 13.77 22.03 -9.46
N LYS A 53 14.32 21.82 -10.65
CA LYS A 53 15.06 22.83 -11.42
C LYS A 53 14.16 24.00 -11.82
N ASN A 54 12.94 23.73 -12.26
CA ASN A 54 11.96 24.75 -12.66
C ASN A 54 11.44 25.56 -11.45
N GLN A 55 11.23 24.93 -10.30
CA GLN A 55 10.90 25.63 -9.05
C GLN A 55 12.01 26.62 -8.63
N ARG A 56 13.29 26.20 -8.68
CA ARG A 56 14.43 27.10 -8.38
C ARG A 56 14.53 28.28 -9.35
N LYS A 57 14.24 28.07 -10.64
CA LYS A 57 14.20 29.17 -11.63
C LYS A 57 13.10 30.18 -11.30
N ARG A 58 11.91 29.73 -10.91
CA ARG A 58 10.79 30.62 -10.53
C ARG A 58 11.12 31.47 -9.29
N THR A 59 11.70 30.89 -8.25
CA THR A 59 12.08 31.65 -7.04
C THR A 59 13.22 32.65 -7.31
N SER A 60 14.16 32.32 -8.19
CA SER A 60 15.25 33.24 -8.58
C SER A 60 14.76 34.45 -9.40
N ARG A 61 13.66 34.31 -10.16
CA ARG A 61 13.10 35.38 -10.99
C ARG A 61 12.23 36.36 -10.17
N ASN A 62 11.57 35.87 -9.12
CA ASN A 62 10.81 36.73 -8.20
C ASN A 62 11.70 37.57 -7.27
N ARG A 63 12.93 37.12 -6.98
CA ARG A 63 13.88 37.89 -6.15
C ARG A 63 14.50 39.12 -6.83
N LYS A 64 14.24 39.35 -8.12
CA LYS A 64 14.76 40.52 -8.88
C LYS A 64 13.71 41.59 -9.16
N LYS A 65 12.48 41.48 -8.61
CA LYS A 65 11.38 42.44 -8.85
C LYS A 65 11.02 43.31 -7.64
N THR A 66 11.90 43.44 -6.64
CA THR A 66 11.67 44.30 -5.46
C THR A 66 12.78 45.35 -5.30
N LEU A 67 13.12 46.06 -6.38
CA LEU A 67 13.98 47.25 -6.30
C LEU A 67 13.81 48.17 -7.52
N PHE A 68 12.59 48.65 -7.76
CA PHE A 68 12.37 49.87 -8.54
C PHE A 68 11.12 50.54 -7.97
N ASP A 69 11.36 51.53 -7.11
CA ASP A 69 10.44 52.65 -6.90
C ASP A 69 10.29 53.36 -8.26
N LEU A 70 9.10 53.24 -8.85
CA LEU A 70 8.69 54.09 -9.96
C LEU A 70 7.35 54.69 -9.55
N ASP A 71 7.44 55.96 -9.15
CA ASP A 71 6.32 56.89 -9.11
C ASP A 71 5.69 56.93 -10.51
N TYR A 72 4.65 56.12 -10.69
CA TYR A 72 3.79 56.17 -11.86
C TYR A 72 2.47 56.77 -11.40
N ASP A 73 2.18 57.99 -11.89
CA ASP A 73 0.86 58.60 -11.88
C ASP A 73 -0.10 57.63 -12.56
N TYR A 74 -0.81 56.86 -11.74
CA TYR A 74 -1.83 55.91 -12.15
C TYR A 74 -3.12 56.70 -12.36
N GLU A 75 -3.46 56.97 -13.62
CA GLU A 75 -4.81 57.40 -13.97
C GLU A 75 -5.78 56.29 -13.57
N GLU A 76 -6.67 56.62 -12.63
CA GLU A 76 -7.70 55.76 -12.06
C GLU A 76 -8.61 55.24 -13.19
N PRO A 77 -8.57 53.94 -13.56
CA PRO A 77 -9.50 53.41 -14.53
C PRO A 77 -10.91 53.46 -13.94
N GLU A 78 -11.80 54.11 -14.69
CA GLU A 78 -13.21 54.28 -14.34
C GLU A 78 -13.83 52.94 -13.93
N LYS A 79 -14.48 52.96 -12.78
CA LYS A 79 -15.16 51.83 -12.15
C LYS A 79 -16.29 51.35 -13.06
N HIS A 80 -16.01 50.30 -13.84
CA HIS A 80 -17.06 49.53 -14.48
C HIS A 80 -17.75 48.66 -13.42
N ASP A 81 -18.90 49.15 -12.95
CA ASP A 81 -19.79 48.47 -12.01
C ASP A 81 -20.60 47.39 -12.74
N ASP A 82 -19.93 46.28 -13.07
CA ASP A 82 -20.61 45.04 -13.49
C ASP A 82 -20.70 44.10 -12.28
N SER A 83 -21.32 44.59 -11.21
CA SER A 83 -21.76 43.79 -10.06
C SER A 83 -22.92 42.86 -10.44
N VAL A 84 -22.66 41.88 -11.31
CA VAL A 84 -23.50 40.68 -11.40
C VAL A 84 -22.93 39.66 -10.42
N ASN A 85 -23.23 39.88 -9.14
CA ASN A 85 -22.98 38.91 -8.07
C ASN A 85 -24.01 37.77 -8.22
N THR A 86 -23.88 36.95 -9.27
CA THR A 86 -24.59 35.67 -9.35
C THR A 86 -24.09 34.80 -8.21
N PRO A 87 -24.94 34.41 -7.25
CA PRO A 87 -24.56 33.42 -6.26
C PRO A 87 -24.20 32.16 -7.03
N SER A 88 -22.92 31.81 -7.04
CA SER A 88 -22.44 30.55 -7.58
C SER A 88 -23.03 29.46 -6.70
N TYR A 89 -24.23 29.01 -7.05
CA TYR A 89 -24.92 27.92 -6.38
C TYR A 89 -24.16 26.65 -6.76
N VAL A 90 -23.16 26.34 -5.95
CA VAL A 90 -22.49 25.04 -5.99
C VAL A 90 -23.57 24.01 -5.67
N SER A 91 -23.83 23.09 -6.60
CA SER A 91 -24.80 22.02 -6.37
C SER A 91 -24.38 21.20 -5.15
N ASP A 92 -25.34 20.69 -4.39
CA ASP A 92 -25.06 19.77 -3.28
C ASP A 92 -24.26 18.54 -3.77
N ASP A 93 -24.46 18.13 -5.03
CA ASP A 93 -23.71 17.06 -5.67
C ASP A 93 -22.23 17.41 -5.90
N ASP A 94 -21.93 18.65 -6.28
CA ASP A 94 -20.56 19.13 -6.47
C ASP A 94 -19.80 19.15 -5.14
N LYS A 95 -20.48 19.58 -4.07
CA LYS A 95 -19.92 19.58 -2.73
C LYS A 95 -19.61 18.16 -2.25
N LYS A 96 -20.55 17.23 -2.46
CA LYS A 96 -20.38 15.82 -2.10
C LYS A 96 -19.23 15.18 -2.88
N LYS A 97 -19.14 15.46 -4.18
CA LYS A 97 -18.04 15.00 -5.03
C LYS A 97 -16.69 15.48 -4.52
N LEU A 98 -16.57 16.77 -4.18
CA LEU A 98 -15.33 17.33 -3.64
C LEU A 98 -14.92 16.69 -2.30
N GLU A 99 -15.89 16.41 -1.43
CA GLU A 99 -15.65 15.70 -0.17
C GLU A 99 -15.09 14.29 -0.40
N LEU A 100 -15.70 13.53 -1.32
CA LEU A 100 -15.27 12.19 -1.69
C LEU A 100 -13.85 12.20 -2.31
N GLU A 101 -13.56 13.12 -3.21
CA GLU A 101 -12.23 13.28 -3.81
C GLU A 101 -11.14 13.63 -2.79
N THR A 102 -11.46 14.49 -1.83
CA THR A 102 -10.57 14.84 -0.72
C THR A 102 -10.26 13.61 0.12
N ARG A 103 -11.30 12.89 0.54
CA ARG A 103 -11.17 11.68 1.36
C ARG A 103 -10.43 10.55 0.62
N LEU A 104 -10.63 10.43 -0.70
CA LEU A 104 -9.90 9.50 -1.55
C LEU A 104 -8.39 9.83 -1.57
N THR A 105 -8.06 11.11 -1.64
CA THR A 105 -6.67 11.59 -1.62
C THR A 105 -5.99 11.23 -0.30
N GLU A 106 -6.65 11.50 0.84
CA GLU A 106 -6.14 11.14 2.17
C GLU A 106 -5.89 9.63 2.32
N ILE A 107 -6.82 8.79 1.85
CA ILE A 107 -6.66 7.34 1.92
C ILE A 107 -5.51 6.86 1.03
N ARG A 108 -5.36 7.44 -0.17
CA ARG A 108 -4.26 7.11 -1.08
C ARG A 108 -2.91 7.50 -0.50
N GLU A 109 -2.80 8.65 0.16
CA GLU A 109 -1.59 9.05 0.88
C GLU A 109 -1.24 8.05 1.99
N PHE A 110 -2.22 7.66 2.82
CA PHE A 110 -2.03 6.62 3.84
C PHE A 110 -1.55 5.29 3.24
N LEU A 111 -2.14 4.84 2.13
CA LEU A 111 -1.73 3.62 1.45
C LEU A 111 -0.32 3.72 0.85
N MET A 112 0.05 4.88 0.31
CA MET A 112 1.40 5.13 -0.20
C MET A 112 2.46 5.06 0.91
N GLU A 113 2.20 5.66 2.07
CA GLU A 113 3.10 5.60 3.23
C GLU A 113 3.30 4.16 3.73
N ASN A 114 2.29 3.31 3.56
CA ASN A 114 2.25 1.95 4.10
C ASN A 114 2.38 0.84 3.04
N GLN A 115 2.81 1.17 1.82
CA GLN A 115 2.91 0.22 0.69
C GLN A 115 3.82 -1.00 0.98
N GLY A 116 4.79 -0.86 1.89
CA GLY A 116 5.72 -1.93 2.26
C GLY A 116 5.23 -2.88 3.35
N VAL A 117 4.04 -2.64 3.92
CA VAL A 117 3.52 -3.45 5.03
C VAL A 117 2.89 -4.72 4.46
N PRO A 118 3.36 -5.93 4.85
CA PRO A 118 2.81 -7.16 4.33
C PRO A 118 1.41 -7.42 4.88
N GLU A 119 0.55 -7.98 4.03
CA GLU A 119 -0.79 -8.41 4.42
C GLU A 119 -0.72 -9.54 5.48
N ARG A 120 -1.61 -9.47 6.47
CA ARG A 120 -1.73 -10.55 7.47
C ARG A 120 -2.52 -11.72 6.88
N LYS A 121 -1.85 -12.85 6.71
CA LYS A 121 -2.47 -14.10 6.26
C LYS A 121 -2.96 -14.91 7.45
N ILE A 122 -4.27 -15.14 7.50
CA ILE A 122 -4.90 -16.10 8.40
C ILE A 122 -4.98 -17.43 7.65
N SER A 123 -4.26 -18.44 8.12
CA SER A 123 -4.20 -19.74 7.46
C SER A 123 -3.98 -20.85 8.48
N GLU A 124 -4.73 -21.94 8.33
CA GLU A 124 -4.51 -23.15 9.12
C GLU A 124 -3.20 -23.84 8.75
N ASP A 125 -2.79 -23.71 7.49
CA ASP A 125 -1.65 -24.35 6.85
C ASP A 125 -0.42 -23.43 6.80
N ASN A 126 -0.07 -22.86 7.94
CA ASN A 126 1.20 -22.15 8.11
C ASN A 126 2.13 -22.95 9.04
N PRO A 127 2.61 -24.13 8.58
CA PRO A 127 3.33 -25.05 9.45
C PRO A 127 4.61 -24.42 9.97
N LEU A 128 4.77 -24.43 11.28
CA LEU A 128 6.03 -24.04 11.89
C LEU A 128 7.18 -24.95 11.50
N ARG A 129 8.37 -24.34 11.54
CA ARG A 129 9.63 -25.07 11.65
C ARG A 129 9.59 -25.99 12.88
N PRO A 130 10.11 -27.22 12.80
CA PRO A 130 10.09 -28.17 13.91
C PRO A 130 10.58 -27.59 15.25
N GLN A 131 11.58 -26.71 15.21
CA GLN A 131 12.16 -26.05 16.39
C GLN A 131 11.18 -25.09 17.09
N GLU A 132 10.27 -24.47 16.34
CA GLU A 132 9.32 -23.49 16.86
C GLU A 132 8.06 -24.16 17.44
N ARG A 133 7.82 -25.45 17.16
CA ARG A 133 6.60 -26.19 17.53
C ARG A 133 6.38 -26.29 19.04
N TYR A 134 7.45 -26.23 19.82
CA TYR A 134 7.43 -26.34 21.28
C TYR A 134 7.25 -24.98 21.99
N SER A 135 7.24 -23.87 21.25
CA SER A 135 6.91 -22.57 21.84
C SER A 135 5.41 -22.51 22.14
N VAL A 136 5.05 -22.55 23.43
CA VAL A 136 3.66 -22.41 23.90
C VAL A 136 3.06 -21.15 23.30
N ARG A 137 2.06 -21.32 22.43
CA ARG A 137 1.40 -20.20 21.77
C ARG A 137 0.31 -19.63 22.67
N SER A 138 0.22 -18.31 22.70
CA SER A 138 -0.70 -17.55 23.55
C SER A 138 -2.19 -17.72 23.21
N PHE A 139 -2.51 -18.15 21.99
CA PHE A 139 -3.88 -18.16 21.49
C PHE A 139 -4.45 -19.57 21.30
N CYS A 140 -3.81 -20.44 20.52
CA CYS A 140 -4.33 -21.78 20.23
C CYS A 140 -3.46 -22.88 20.87
N LEU A 141 -4.10 -23.98 21.28
CA LEU A 141 -3.41 -25.12 21.93
C LEU A 141 -2.72 -26.05 20.92
N LYS A 142 -3.15 -26.05 19.64
CA LYS A 142 -2.71 -27.03 18.63
C LYS A 142 -1.35 -26.72 18.00
N GLY A 143 -0.78 -25.53 18.22
CA GLY A 143 0.60 -25.20 17.84
C GLY A 143 0.91 -25.09 16.33
N ARG A 144 -0.05 -25.32 15.43
CA ARG A 144 0.25 -25.50 13.98
C ARG A 144 0.62 -24.22 13.22
N HIS A 145 0.18 -23.03 13.65
CA HIS A 145 0.31 -21.77 12.90
C HIS A 145 0.75 -20.57 13.78
N HIS A 146 1.49 -19.62 13.22
CA HIS A 146 1.95 -18.42 13.97
C HIS A 146 0.83 -17.73 14.76
N SER A 147 1.11 -17.18 15.95
CA SER A 147 0.11 -16.42 16.75
C SER A 147 -0.54 -15.29 15.94
N ASP A 148 0.21 -14.78 14.97
CA ASP A 148 -0.20 -13.77 14.01
C ASP A 148 -1.22 -14.27 12.97
N SER A 149 -1.17 -15.56 12.65
CA SER A 149 -1.99 -16.24 11.64
C SER A 149 -3.08 -17.13 12.26
N CYS A 150 -3.49 -16.87 13.50
CA CYS A 150 -4.39 -17.74 14.25
C CYS A 150 -5.82 -17.77 13.68
N PRO A 151 -6.32 -18.91 13.18
CA PRO A 151 -7.68 -19.02 12.63
C PRO A 151 -8.75 -18.99 13.74
N THR A 152 -8.40 -19.32 14.98
CA THR A 152 -9.32 -19.23 16.12
C THR A 152 -9.49 -17.78 16.60
N TYR A 153 -8.46 -16.95 16.47
CA TYR A 153 -8.44 -15.56 16.93
C TYR A 153 -8.11 -14.65 15.75
N VAL A 154 -9.02 -14.62 14.77
CA VAL A 154 -8.86 -13.92 13.50
C VAL A 154 -8.66 -12.42 13.70
N SER A 155 -9.47 -11.79 14.55
CA SER A 155 -9.42 -10.34 14.74
C SER A 155 -8.36 -9.94 15.77
N VAL A 156 -7.70 -8.79 15.55
CA VAL A 156 -6.78 -8.18 16.52
C VAL A 156 -7.49 -7.93 17.86
N LYS A 157 -8.76 -7.48 17.82
CA LYS A 157 -9.59 -7.29 19.02
C LYS A 157 -9.71 -8.57 19.85
N SER A 158 -9.96 -9.71 19.21
CA SER A 158 -10.04 -11.00 19.92
C SER A 158 -8.70 -11.41 20.55
N ARG A 159 -7.59 -11.15 19.86
CA ARG A 159 -6.22 -11.40 20.35
C ARG A 159 -5.86 -10.50 21.53
N MET A 160 -6.15 -9.19 21.42
CA MET A 160 -5.95 -8.23 22.51
C MET A 160 -6.75 -8.59 23.75
N LYS A 161 -8.00 -9.06 23.60
CA LYS A 161 -8.82 -9.52 24.73
C LYS A 161 -8.20 -10.71 25.47
N ARG A 162 -7.48 -11.57 24.75
CA ARG A 162 -6.87 -12.79 25.31
C ARG A 162 -5.49 -12.54 25.93
N ALA A 163 -4.73 -11.61 25.39
CA ALA A 163 -3.36 -11.29 25.81
C ALA A 163 -3.33 -10.28 26.97
N CYS A 164 -2.72 -10.65 28.10
CA CYS A 164 -2.55 -9.73 29.24
C CYS A 164 -1.29 -8.86 29.07
N CYS A 165 -0.20 -9.44 28.57
CA CYS A 165 1.00 -8.70 28.20
C CYS A 165 1.00 -8.35 26.71
N LYS A 166 1.14 -7.06 26.38
CA LYS A 166 1.16 -6.59 24.98
C LYS A 166 2.46 -6.96 24.26
N LEU A 167 3.56 -7.20 24.98
CA LEU A 167 4.87 -7.48 24.38
C LEU A 167 5.08 -8.96 24.06
N CYS A 168 4.78 -9.83 25.01
CA CYS A 168 4.99 -11.28 24.85
C CYS A 168 3.72 -12.11 24.71
N MET A 169 2.54 -11.47 24.80
CA MET A 169 1.24 -12.14 24.73
C MET A 169 1.01 -13.19 25.83
N ASP A 170 1.79 -13.16 26.92
CA ASP A 170 1.54 -14.01 28.09
C ASP A 170 0.19 -13.60 28.72
N SER A 171 -0.64 -14.58 29.07
CA SER A 171 -1.94 -14.34 29.71
C SER A 171 -1.85 -14.25 31.23
N ARG A 172 -0.69 -14.54 31.84
CA ARG A 172 -0.51 -14.54 33.30
C ARG A 172 0.15 -13.29 33.83
N ARG A 173 0.68 -12.43 32.96
CA ARG A 173 1.50 -11.28 33.33
C ARG A 173 1.11 -10.03 32.57
N ASN A 174 1.35 -8.88 33.20
CA ASN A 174 1.07 -7.57 32.64
C ASN A 174 2.30 -7.04 31.90
N THR A 175 2.09 -6.05 31.03
CA THR A 175 3.14 -5.47 30.18
C THR A 175 4.28 -4.84 30.98
N GLU A 176 3.97 -4.16 32.08
CA GLU A 176 4.93 -3.45 32.94
C GLU A 176 5.99 -4.35 33.57
N HIS A 177 5.65 -5.63 33.79
CA HIS A 177 6.52 -6.61 34.45
C HIS A 177 7.07 -7.65 33.45
N CYS A 178 7.02 -7.32 32.15
CA CYS A 178 7.48 -8.21 31.10
C CYS A 178 9.02 -8.26 31.07
N ARG A 179 9.59 -9.45 31.33
CA ARG A 179 11.04 -9.69 31.26
C ARG A 179 11.54 -10.07 29.87
N ASN A 180 10.64 -10.24 28.90
CA ASN A 180 11.03 -10.56 27.54
C ASN A 180 11.65 -9.35 26.86
N GLU A 181 12.65 -9.61 26.02
CA GLU A 181 13.27 -8.62 25.16
C GLU A 181 12.22 -7.88 24.32
N ILE A 182 12.35 -6.56 24.26
CA ILE A 182 11.49 -5.70 23.45
C ILE A 182 11.89 -5.89 21.99
N ARG A 183 10.91 -6.24 21.15
CA ARG A 183 11.11 -6.41 19.71
C ARG A 183 10.26 -5.42 18.95
N GLN A 184 10.82 -4.85 17.90
CA GLN A 184 10.08 -3.97 17.00
C GLN A 184 9.02 -4.75 16.22
N CYS A 185 7.82 -4.20 16.16
CA CYS A 185 6.74 -4.73 15.35
C CYS A 185 7.10 -4.66 13.88
N MET A 186 7.07 -5.79 13.17
CA MET A 186 7.43 -5.82 11.74
C MET A 186 6.47 -5.04 10.84
N TYR A 187 5.25 -4.74 11.32
CA TYR A 187 4.24 -4.01 10.56
C TYR A 187 4.42 -2.49 10.72
N CYS A 188 4.35 -1.98 11.95
CA CYS A 188 4.37 -0.53 12.23
C CYS A 188 5.67 -0.01 12.85
N ARG A 189 6.68 -0.87 13.05
CA ARG A 189 7.98 -0.57 13.70
C ARG A 189 7.91 -0.14 15.17
N SER A 190 6.72 -0.14 15.78
CA SER A 190 6.55 0.18 17.19
C SER A 190 7.12 -0.91 18.11
N GLU A 191 7.67 -0.50 19.24
CA GLU A 191 8.16 -1.38 20.31
C GLU A 191 7.12 -1.65 21.41
N LYS A 192 5.93 -1.06 21.28
CA LYS A 192 4.89 -1.08 22.33
C LYS A 192 4.02 -2.34 22.32
N HIS A 193 4.12 -3.17 21.28
CA HIS A 193 3.27 -4.35 21.12
C HIS A 193 3.92 -5.46 20.28
N ASN A 194 3.45 -6.68 20.50
CA ASN A 194 3.75 -7.82 19.66
C ASN A 194 3.08 -7.69 18.29
N LYS A 195 3.72 -8.13 17.20
CA LYS A 195 3.16 -8.07 15.84
C LYS A 195 1.76 -8.68 15.69
N ALA A 196 1.45 -9.74 16.44
CA ALA A 196 0.11 -10.36 16.41
C ALA A 196 -1.00 -9.47 17.01
N LEU A 197 -0.62 -8.37 17.66
CA LEU A 197 -1.52 -7.36 18.23
C LEU A 197 -1.49 -6.04 17.45
N CYS A 198 -0.72 -5.93 16.37
CA CYS A 198 -0.74 -4.73 15.52
C CYS A 198 -2.09 -4.63 14.79
N THR A 199 -2.61 -3.43 14.53
CA THR A 199 -3.83 -3.23 13.72
C THR A 199 -3.55 -2.77 12.30
N LEU A 200 -2.32 -2.32 12.03
CA LEU A 200 -1.93 -1.71 10.76
C LEU A 200 -2.23 -2.58 9.52
N PRO A 201 -1.98 -3.91 9.51
CA PRO A 201 -2.33 -4.74 8.35
C PRO A 201 -3.84 -4.72 8.03
N GLU A 202 -4.69 -4.79 9.05
CA GLU A 202 -6.14 -4.73 8.91
C GLU A 202 -6.61 -3.32 8.49
N GLU A 203 -6.00 -2.26 9.01
CA GLU A 203 -6.29 -0.87 8.63
C GLU A 203 -5.97 -0.62 7.15
N ILE A 204 -4.86 -1.17 6.64
CA ILE A 204 -4.50 -1.08 5.22
C ILE A 204 -5.50 -1.84 4.34
N GLN A 205 -5.89 -3.06 4.74
CA GLN A 205 -6.93 -3.81 4.01
C GLN A 205 -8.27 -3.06 3.99
N GLU A 206 -8.65 -2.44 5.10
CA GLU A 206 -9.86 -1.62 5.18
C GLU A 206 -9.76 -0.36 4.32
N ALA A 207 -8.58 0.27 4.27
CA ALA A 207 -8.32 1.42 3.41
C ALA A 207 -8.48 1.08 1.91
N TYR A 208 -7.97 -0.07 1.45
CA TYR A 208 -8.21 -0.51 0.06
C TYR A 208 -9.70 -0.67 -0.26
N LYS A 209 -10.48 -1.27 0.64
CA LYS A 209 -11.95 -1.39 0.46
C LYS A 209 -12.63 -0.03 0.39
N LYS A 210 -12.21 0.92 1.24
CA LYS A 210 -12.75 2.29 1.22
C LYS A 210 -12.45 3.02 -0.08
N VAL A 211 -11.29 2.79 -0.70
CA VAL A 211 -10.98 3.34 -2.03
C VAL A 211 -11.99 2.82 -3.06
N GLU A 212 -12.21 1.51 -3.11
CA GLU A 212 -13.18 0.89 -4.03
C GLU A 212 -14.61 1.42 -3.82
N GLU A 213 -15.04 1.56 -2.56
CA GLU A 213 -16.34 2.12 -2.20
C GLU A 213 -16.50 3.58 -2.66
N ILE A 214 -15.48 4.43 -2.43
CA ILE A 214 -15.51 5.85 -2.82
C ILE A 214 -15.47 6.01 -4.34
N GLU A 215 -14.64 5.23 -5.04
CA GLU A 215 -14.56 5.27 -6.50
C GLU A 215 -15.90 4.89 -7.13
N HIS A 216 -16.55 3.83 -6.62
CA HIS A 216 -17.90 3.45 -7.05
C HIS A 216 -18.94 4.55 -6.76
N GLU A 217 -18.86 5.24 -5.63
CA GLU A 217 -19.78 6.35 -5.31
C GLU A 217 -19.58 7.54 -6.26
N LEU A 218 -18.34 7.89 -6.58
CA LEU A 218 -18.00 8.93 -7.56
C LEU A 218 -18.56 8.60 -8.95
N ASP A 219 -18.42 7.35 -9.40
CA ASP A 219 -18.97 6.90 -10.69
C ASP A 219 -20.50 7.07 -10.75
N ASN A 220 -21.22 6.77 -9.66
CA ASN A 220 -22.66 6.96 -9.59
C ASN A 220 -23.09 8.44 -9.64
N LEU A 221 -22.31 9.34 -9.05
CA LEU A 221 -22.57 10.78 -9.15
C LEU A 221 -22.37 11.28 -10.59
N THR A 222 -21.33 10.81 -11.28
CA THR A 222 -21.09 11.22 -12.68
C THR A 222 -22.17 10.74 -13.64
N THR A 223 -22.65 9.51 -13.48
CA THR A 223 -23.69 8.94 -14.37
C THR A 223 -25.03 9.66 -14.24
N THR A 224 -25.40 10.10 -13.02
CA THR A 224 -26.65 10.84 -12.77
C THR A 224 -26.71 12.16 -13.54
N THR A 225 -25.57 12.85 -13.69
CA THR A 225 -25.50 14.16 -14.37
C THR A 225 -25.61 14.10 -15.90
N CYS A 226 -25.54 12.92 -16.52
CA CYS A 226 -25.63 12.77 -17.98
C CYS A 226 -27.04 12.41 -18.49
N THR A 227 -28.01 12.21 -17.60
CA THR A 227 -29.38 11.77 -17.93
C THR A 227 -30.43 12.87 -18.01
N THR A 228 -30.03 14.14 -17.85
CA THR A 228 -30.90 15.33 -17.92
C THR A 228 -30.50 16.24 -19.06
#